data_AF-A0A9X2BQS6-F1
#
_entry.id   AF-A0A9X2BQS6-F1
#
_cell.length_a   1.000
_cell.length_b   1.000
_cell.length_c   1.000
_cell.angle_alpha   90.00
_cell.angle_beta   90.00
_cell.angle_gamma   90.00
#
_symmetry.space_group_name_H-M   'P 1'
#
loop_
_entity.id
_entity.type
_entity.pdbx_description
1 polymer ?
#
loop_
_entity_poly.entity_id
_entity_poly.type
_entity_poly.pdbx_seq_one_letter_code
_entity_poly.pdbx_strand_id
1 'polypeptide(L)'
;MRTESWLKYASVRVLFGLYLSLLVKIILFKFHDIGLGFLWGQLQYSLHHPGMVFRRLQEGNLTPLKEITRSLEVMTPHDLVNVFGNVAIFIPFGILLGIMFQKKGISGIETILYALVVSLSLEGAQLLLAIGQFDVDDLLLNTGGALLGYFLYVVLSAAREAQAVVQTGES
;
A
#
# COMPACT_ATOMS: atom_id res chain seq x y z
N MET A 1 29.96 -14.93 5.50
CA MET A 1 28.75 -15.15 6.31
C MET A 1 28.12 -13.87 6.88
N ARG A 2 28.78 -13.05 7.73
CA ARG A 2 28.13 -11.86 8.35
C ARG A 2 27.86 -10.69 7.39
N THR A 3 28.82 -10.38 6.50
CA THR A 3 28.73 -9.31 5.49
C THR A 3 27.64 -9.55 4.44
N GLU A 4 27.45 -10.80 4.02
CA GLU A 4 26.42 -11.18 3.05
C GLU A 4 25.00 -10.98 3.58
N SER A 5 24.78 -11.24 4.87
CA SER A 5 23.47 -11.00 5.50
C SER A 5 23.15 -9.51 5.55
N TRP A 6 24.12 -8.67 5.89
CA TRP A 6 23.94 -7.21 5.97
C TRP A 6 23.61 -6.62 4.61
N LEU A 7 24.34 -7.03 3.56
CA LEU A 7 24.07 -6.59 2.18
C LEU A 7 22.65 -6.94 1.75
N LYS A 8 22.18 -8.16 2.03
CA LYS A 8 20.79 -8.56 1.73
C LYS A 8 19.76 -7.66 2.43
N TYR A 9 19.92 -7.39 3.72
CA TYR A 9 18.99 -6.51 4.45
C TYR A 9 19.05 -5.05 3.99
N ALA A 10 20.24 -4.54 3.67
CA ALA A 10 20.41 -3.21 3.10
C ALA A 10 19.69 -3.10 1.76
N SER A 11 19.87 -4.09 0.87
CA SER A 11 19.18 -4.15 -0.43
C SER A 11 17.66 -4.21 -0.29
N VAL A 12 17.13 -5.01 0.64
CA VAL A 12 15.67 -5.08 0.88
C VAL A 12 15.12 -3.73 1.33
N ARG A 13 15.82 -3.01 2.23
CA ARG A 13 15.40 -1.67 2.67
C ARG A 13 15.43 -0.64 1.54
N VAL A 14 16.45 -0.69 0.68
CA VAL A 14 16.53 0.17 -0.51
C VAL A 14 15.38 -0.14 -1.47
N LEU A 15 15.14 -1.42 -1.76
CA LEU A 15 14.02 -1.85 -2.60
C LEU A 15 12.67 -1.40 -2.02
N PHE A 16 12.48 -1.54 -0.71
CA PHE A 16 11.28 -1.07 -0.03
C PHE A 16 11.10 0.45 -0.15
N GLY A 17 12.17 1.23 0.03
CA GLY A 17 12.13 2.69 -0.14
C GLY A 17 11.82 3.11 -1.58
N LEU A 18 12.43 2.45 -2.58
CA LEU A 18 12.14 2.68 -3.99
C LEU A 18 10.69 2.31 -4.33
N TYR A 19 10.21 1.18 -3.79
CA TYR A 19 8.83 0.74 -3.94
C TYR A 19 7.84 1.72 -3.30
N LEU A 20 8.09 2.21 -2.09
CA LEU A 20 7.25 3.24 -1.47
C LEU A 20 7.20 4.53 -2.30
N SER A 21 8.35 4.93 -2.87
CA SER A 21 8.42 6.10 -3.75
C SER A 21 7.56 5.90 -5.02
N LEU A 22 7.60 4.70 -5.60
CA LEU A 22 6.75 4.33 -6.74
C LEU A 22 5.26 4.30 -6.34
N LEU A 23 4.94 3.74 -5.17
CA LEU A 23 3.58 3.62 -4.66
C LEU A 23 2.95 5.00 -4.43
N VAL A 24 3.68 5.92 -3.79
CA VAL A 24 3.28 7.33 -3.68
C VAL A 24 3.05 7.93 -5.07
N LYS A 25 3.97 7.69 -6.02
CA LYS A 25 3.82 8.23 -7.38
C LYS A 25 2.56 7.72 -8.08
N ILE A 26 2.28 6.42 -8.00
CA ILE A 26 1.15 5.80 -8.68
C ILE A 26 -0.18 6.23 -8.04
N ILE A 27 -0.29 6.17 -6.72
CA ILE A 27 -1.56 6.44 -6.03
C ILE A 27 -1.89 7.93 -6.01
N LEU A 28 -0.92 8.80 -5.67
CA LEU A 28 -1.19 10.24 -5.63
C LEU A 28 -1.40 10.84 -7.00
N PHE A 29 -0.62 10.41 -8.00
CA PHE A 29 -0.61 11.08 -9.30
C PHE A 29 -1.33 10.31 -10.41
N LYS A 30 -1.78 9.07 -10.19
CA LYS A 30 -2.45 8.24 -11.22
C LYS A 30 -1.75 8.32 -12.58
N PHE A 31 -0.42 8.19 -12.59
CA PHE A 31 0.47 8.32 -13.76
C PHE A 31 0.56 9.71 -14.44
N HIS A 32 0.01 10.76 -13.85
CA HIS A 32 0.16 12.13 -14.33
C HIS A 32 1.44 12.77 -13.78
N ASP A 33 2.07 13.62 -14.58
CA ASP A 33 3.21 14.42 -14.14
C ASP A 33 2.73 15.69 -13.44
N ILE A 34 2.44 15.59 -12.14
CA ILE A 34 2.11 16.76 -11.32
C ILE A 34 3.40 17.39 -10.79
N GLY A 35 3.64 18.66 -11.14
CA GLY A 35 4.81 19.39 -10.67
C GLY A 35 4.75 19.74 -9.18
N LEU A 36 5.88 19.65 -8.48
CA LEU A 36 5.99 19.99 -7.05
C LEU A 36 5.51 21.42 -6.73
N GLY A 37 5.72 22.38 -7.63
CA GLY A 37 5.24 23.75 -7.46
C GLY A 37 3.71 23.84 -7.41
N PHE A 38 3.02 23.05 -8.23
CA PHE A 38 1.55 22.95 -8.19
C PHE A 38 1.08 22.33 -6.88
N LEU A 39 1.70 21.24 -6.44
CA LEU A 39 1.36 20.59 -5.17
C LEU A 39 1.55 21.51 -3.97
N TRP A 40 2.65 22.26 -3.96
CA TRP A 40 2.90 23.25 -2.93
C TRP A 40 1.83 24.35 -2.93
N GLY A 41 1.44 24.84 -4.10
CA GLY A 41 0.34 25.79 -4.24
C GLY A 41 -0.99 25.24 -3.73
N GLN A 42 -1.33 23.99 -4.07
CA GLN A 42 -2.54 23.33 -3.58
C GLN A 42 -2.51 23.11 -2.06
N LEU A 43 -1.37 22.67 -1.51
CA LEU A 43 -1.21 22.50 -0.08
C LEU A 43 -1.42 23.83 0.66
N GLN A 44 -0.76 24.89 0.21
CA GLN A 44 -0.92 26.23 0.78
C GLN A 44 -2.38 26.67 0.69
N TYR A 45 -3.04 26.50 -0.46
CA TYR A 45 -4.44 26.85 -0.63
C TYR A 45 -5.35 26.08 0.36
N SER A 46 -5.20 24.75 0.45
CA SER A 46 -5.96 23.91 1.38
C SER A 46 -5.75 24.30 2.84
N LEU A 47 -4.54 24.68 3.24
CA LEU A 47 -4.23 25.11 4.60
C LEU A 47 -4.85 26.48 4.95
N HIS A 48 -4.94 27.40 3.98
CA HIS A 48 -5.61 28.70 4.18
C HIS A 48 -7.15 28.61 4.10
N HIS A 49 -7.67 27.52 3.53
CA HIS A 49 -9.10 27.28 3.38
C HIS A 49 -9.51 25.93 3.99
N PRO A 50 -9.44 25.75 5.32
CA PRO A 50 -9.74 24.47 5.97
C PRO A 50 -11.18 23.98 5.72
N GLY A 51 -12.12 24.90 5.46
CA GLY A 51 -13.48 24.55 5.05
C GLY A 51 -13.55 23.79 3.72
N MET A 52 -12.58 23.98 2.81
CA MET A 52 -12.48 23.21 1.57
C MET A 52 -12.09 21.76 1.85
N VAL A 53 -11.12 21.53 2.73
CA VAL A 53 -10.70 20.17 3.12
C VAL A 53 -11.87 19.42 3.74
N PHE A 54 -12.62 20.08 4.64
CA PHE A 54 -13.80 19.48 5.25
C PHE A 54 -14.90 19.15 4.22
N ARG A 55 -15.21 20.06 3.29
CA ARG A 55 -16.18 19.78 2.21
C ARG A 55 -15.74 18.60 1.35
N ARG A 56 -14.47 18.55 0.94
CA ARG A 56 -13.94 17.44 0.14
C ARG A 56 -13.96 16.11 0.88
N LEU A 57 -13.77 16.14 2.20
CA LEU A 57 -13.94 14.94 3.03
C LEU A 57 -15.40 14.47 3.02
N GLN A 58 -16.36 15.39 3.10
CA GLN A 58 -17.79 15.09 3.03
C GLN A 58 -18.23 14.61 1.63
N GLU A 59 -17.58 15.10 0.58
CA GLU A 59 -17.80 14.68 -0.81
C GLU A 59 -17.14 13.33 -1.12
N GLY A 60 -16.14 12.91 -0.32
CA GLY A 60 -15.47 11.63 -0.45
C GLY A 60 -16.33 10.43 0.00
N ASN A 61 -15.86 9.22 -0.31
CA ASN A 61 -16.52 8.01 0.15
C ASN A 61 -16.10 7.69 1.60
N LEU A 62 -17.03 7.88 2.53
CA LEU A 62 -16.85 7.54 3.95
C LEU A 62 -17.68 6.31 4.36
N THR A 63 -18.40 5.69 3.42
CA THR A 63 -19.22 4.50 3.68
C THR A 63 -18.46 3.25 3.25
N PRO A 64 -18.01 2.42 4.20
CA PRO A 64 -17.31 1.18 3.87
C PRO A 64 -18.14 0.29 2.94
N LEU A 65 -17.44 -0.34 2.00
CA LEU A 65 -17.92 -1.26 0.96
C LEU A 65 -18.79 -0.63 -0.13
N LYS A 66 -19.09 0.67 -0.06
CA LYS A 66 -20.01 1.32 -1.00
C LYS A 66 -19.47 1.32 -2.43
N GLU A 67 -18.25 1.80 -2.64
CA GLU A 67 -17.63 1.92 -3.95
C GLU A 67 -17.15 0.56 -4.46
N ILE A 68 -16.74 -0.34 -3.57
CA ILE A 68 -16.46 -1.75 -3.93
C ILE A 68 -17.72 -2.40 -4.51
N THR A 69 -18.84 -2.34 -3.78
CA THR A 69 -20.10 -2.95 -4.25
C THR A 69 -20.56 -2.32 -5.56
N ARG A 70 -20.57 -0.98 -5.65
CA ARG A 70 -20.91 -0.27 -6.90
C ARG A 70 -20.03 -0.74 -8.07
N SER A 71 -18.72 -0.82 -7.84
CA SER A 71 -17.75 -1.21 -8.87
C SER A 71 -17.98 -2.64 -9.36
N LEU A 72 -18.34 -3.56 -8.46
CA LEU A 72 -18.64 -4.95 -8.79
C LEU A 72 -20.02 -5.15 -9.41
N GLU A 73 -20.98 -4.26 -9.18
CA GLU A 73 -22.31 -4.30 -9.81
C GLU A 73 -22.28 -3.73 -11.23
N VAL A 74 -21.63 -2.58 -11.43
CA VAL A 74 -21.57 -1.92 -12.74
C VAL A 74 -20.51 -2.57 -13.64
N MET A 75 -19.43 -3.10 -13.05
CA MET A 75 -18.35 -3.84 -13.73
C MET A 75 -17.71 -3.08 -14.91
N THR A 76 -17.59 -1.75 -14.82
CA THR A 76 -16.84 -1.03 -15.86
C THR A 76 -15.36 -1.40 -15.79
N PRO A 77 -14.62 -1.43 -16.92
CA PRO A 77 -13.18 -1.70 -16.89
C PRO A 77 -12.41 -0.75 -15.95
N HIS A 78 -12.82 0.52 -15.89
CA HIS A 78 -12.21 1.51 -15.01
C HIS A 78 -12.43 1.18 -13.53
N ASP A 79 -13.66 0.87 -13.14
CA ASP A 79 -14.02 0.56 -11.75
C ASP A 79 -13.34 -0.73 -11.27
N LEU A 80 -13.28 -1.76 -12.13
CA LEU A 80 -12.57 -3.00 -11.84
C LEU A 80 -11.06 -2.77 -11.68
N VAL A 81 -10.45 -1.94 -12.54
CA VAL A 81 -9.03 -1.57 -12.41
C VAL A 81 -8.77 -0.82 -11.10
N ASN A 82 -9.69 0.01 -10.62
CA ASN A 82 -9.53 0.66 -9.31
C ASN A 82 -9.53 -0.36 -8.18
N VAL A 83 -10.53 -1.24 -8.13
CA VAL A 83 -10.67 -2.26 -7.08
C VAL A 83 -9.47 -3.22 -7.08
N PHE A 84 -9.18 -3.86 -8.22
CA PHE A 84 -8.09 -4.82 -8.31
C PHE A 84 -6.71 -4.16 -8.28
N GLY A 85 -6.58 -2.94 -8.81
CA GLY A 85 -5.33 -2.18 -8.80
C GLY A 85 -4.89 -1.82 -7.39
N ASN A 86 -5.81 -1.38 -6.53
CA ASN A 86 -5.54 -1.05 -5.14
C ASN A 86 -5.12 -2.29 -4.33
N VAL A 87 -5.78 -3.44 -4.53
CA VAL A 87 -5.33 -4.71 -3.95
C VAL A 87 -3.94 -5.09 -4.48
N ALA A 88 -3.77 -5.11 -5.81
CA ALA A 88 -2.58 -5.61 -6.46
C ALA A 88 -1.33 -4.79 -6.12
N ILE A 89 -1.44 -3.46 -6.04
CA ILE A 89 -0.29 -2.60 -5.76
C ILE A 89 0.20 -2.77 -4.33
N PHE A 90 -0.64 -3.18 -3.37
CA PHE A 90 -0.26 -3.46 -1.98
C PHE A 90 0.20 -4.90 -1.71
N ILE A 91 0.03 -5.85 -2.64
CA ILE A 91 0.57 -7.21 -2.49
C ILE A 91 2.11 -7.18 -2.28
N PRO A 92 2.90 -6.48 -3.11
CA PRO A 92 4.35 -6.36 -2.88
C PRO A 92 4.68 -5.71 -1.52
N PHE A 93 3.88 -4.77 -1.02
CA PHE A 93 4.08 -4.15 0.29
C PHE A 93 4.08 -5.21 1.41
N GLY A 94 3.07 -6.08 1.42
CA GLY A 94 2.96 -7.17 2.39
C GLY A 94 4.11 -8.16 2.33
N ILE A 95 4.54 -8.54 1.11
CA ILE A 95 5.68 -9.43 0.90
C ILE A 95 6.96 -8.79 1.43
N LEU A 96 7.22 -7.53 1.08
CA LEU A 96 8.43 -6.81 1.48
C LEU A 96 8.48 -6.56 2.99
N LEU A 97 7.33 -6.28 3.63
CA LEU A 97 7.23 -6.20 5.09
C LEU A 97 7.63 -7.52 5.77
N GLY A 98 7.07 -8.63 5.28
CA GLY A 98 7.41 -9.98 5.76
C GLY A 98 8.92 -10.26 5.67
N ILE A 99 9.54 -9.98 4.52
CA ILE A 99 10.99 -10.16 4.32
C ILE A 99 11.80 -9.23 5.25
N MET A 100 11.41 -7.96 5.35
CA MET A 100 12.15 -6.95 6.12
C MET A 100 12.12 -7.24 7.62
N PHE A 101 11.01 -7.76 8.12
CA PHE A 101 10.80 -8.07 9.53
C PHE A 101 10.81 -9.58 9.84
N GLN A 102 11.27 -10.42 8.93
CA GLN A 102 11.36 -11.87 9.08
C GLN A 102 11.97 -12.29 10.43
N LYS A 103 13.10 -11.66 10.81
CA LYS A 103 13.80 -11.95 12.07
C LYS A 103 13.02 -11.56 13.33
N LYS A 104 12.10 -10.60 13.21
CA LYS A 104 11.25 -10.14 14.32
C LYS A 104 9.92 -10.90 14.38
N GLY A 105 9.59 -11.69 13.36
CA GLY A 105 8.33 -12.42 13.28
C GLY A 105 7.13 -11.49 13.20
N ILE A 106 7.13 -10.54 12.25
CA ILE A 106 6.00 -9.63 12.06
C ILE A 106 4.70 -10.41 11.86
N SER A 107 3.66 -10.00 12.57
CA SER A 107 2.34 -10.60 12.52
C SER A 107 1.47 -10.03 11.40
N GLY A 108 0.39 -10.75 11.08
CA GLY A 108 -0.64 -10.23 10.18
C GLY A 108 -1.28 -8.94 10.71
N ILE A 109 -1.45 -8.79 12.03
CA ILE A 109 -2.00 -7.58 12.65
C ILE A 109 -1.06 -6.38 12.43
N GLU A 110 0.24 -6.56 12.65
CA GLU A 110 1.21 -5.49 12.37
C GLU A 110 1.21 -5.10 10.89
N THR A 111 1.06 -6.08 9.98
CA THR A 111 0.92 -5.82 8.55
C THR A 111 -0.32 -4.97 8.25
N ILE A 112 -1.46 -5.28 8.87
CA ILE A 112 -2.69 -4.47 8.78
C ILE A 112 -2.44 -3.05 9.23
N LEU A 113 -1.79 -2.86 10.40
CA LEU A 113 -1.53 -1.53 10.94
C LEU A 113 -0.61 -0.71 10.03
N TYR A 114 0.47 -1.30 9.52
CA TYR A 114 1.35 -0.60 8.58
C TYR A 114 0.64 -0.25 7.27
N ALA A 115 -0.15 -1.18 6.72
CA ALA A 115 -0.89 -0.94 5.49
C ALA A 115 -1.93 0.16 5.67
N LEU A 116 -2.67 0.14 6.78
CA LEU A 116 -3.68 1.15 7.11
C LEU A 116 -3.04 2.54 7.28
N VAL A 117 -1.90 2.64 7.99
CA VAL A 117 -1.20 3.93 8.17
C VAL A 117 -0.71 4.47 6.83
N VAL A 118 -0.11 3.63 5.99
CA VAL A 118 0.37 4.05 4.66
C VAL A 118 -0.82 4.47 3.78
N SER A 119 -1.87 3.66 3.71
CA SER A 119 -3.05 3.95 2.91
C SER A 119 -3.76 5.23 3.38
N LEU A 120 -3.95 5.39 4.70
CA LEU A 120 -4.56 6.60 5.26
C LEU A 120 -3.72 7.85 4.98
N SER A 121 -2.39 7.73 5.01
CA SER A 121 -1.50 8.83 4.68
C SER A 121 -1.63 9.24 3.21
N LEU A 122 -1.87 8.29 2.29
CA LEU A 122 -2.03 8.54 0.87
C LEU A 122 -3.39 9.18 0.56
N GLU A 123 -4.48 8.61 1.08
CA GLU A 123 -5.84 9.18 0.96
C GLU A 123 -5.90 10.58 1.59
N GLY A 124 -5.29 10.73 2.77
CA GLY A 124 -5.17 12.02 3.45
C GLY A 124 -4.35 13.03 2.65
N ALA A 125 -3.27 12.59 2.01
CA ALA A 125 -2.47 13.46 1.12
C ALA A 125 -3.26 13.88 -0.12
N GLN A 126 -4.02 12.98 -0.76
CA GLN A 126 -4.87 13.33 -1.91
C GLN A 126 -5.94 14.37 -1.54
N LEU A 127 -6.53 14.21 -0.35
CA LEU A 127 -7.49 15.15 0.22
C LEU A 127 -6.85 16.53 0.47
N LEU A 128 -5.71 16.57 1.17
CA LEU A 128 -5.02 17.83 1.52
C LEU A 128 -4.43 18.54 0.30
N LEU A 129 -3.87 17.78 -0.65
CA LEU A 129 -3.29 18.32 -1.88
C LEU A 129 -4.35 18.64 -2.93
N ALA A 130 -5.63 18.43 -2.62
CA ALA A 130 -6.72 18.75 -3.52
C ALA A 130 -6.65 18.04 -4.90
N ILE A 131 -5.92 16.93 -5.00
CA ILE A 131 -5.68 16.17 -6.24
C ILE A 131 -6.56 14.91 -6.38
N GLY A 132 -7.27 14.52 -5.32
CA GLY A 132 -8.18 13.37 -5.32
C GLY A 132 -9.32 13.53 -4.32
N GLN A 133 -10.10 12.46 -4.16
CA GLN A 133 -11.13 12.35 -3.13
C GLN A 133 -10.72 11.24 -2.18
N PHE A 134 -11.05 11.41 -0.91
CA PHE A 134 -10.81 10.38 0.11
C PHE A 134 -11.76 9.20 -0.12
N ASP A 135 -11.25 7.99 -0.20
CA ASP A 135 -12.04 6.77 -0.32
C ASP A 135 -11.70 5.75 0.79
N VAL A 136 -12.65 5.50 1.70
CA VAL A 136 -12.49 4.50 2.76
C VAL A 136 -12.35 3.08 2.21
N ASP A 137 -12.89 2.79 1.02
CA ASP A 137 -12.79 1.48 0.40
C ASP A 137 -11.38 1.21 -0.11
N ASP A 138 -10.67 2.25 -0.56
CA ASP A 138 -9.26 2.14 -0.95
C ASP A 138 -8.40 1.74 0.25
N LEU A 139 -8.72 2.22 1.47
CA LEU A 139 -8.07 1.75 2.71
C LEU A 139 -8.27 0.25 2.93
N LEU A 140 -9.48 -0.26 2.70
CA LEU A 140 -9.82 -1.66 2.86
C LEU A 140 -9.12 -2.53 1.81
N LEU A 141 -9.14 -2.11 0.55
CA LEU A 141 -8.51 -2.81 -0.57
C LEU A 141 -7.00 -2.87 -0.43
N ASN A 142 -6.37 -1.76 -0.08
CA ASN A 142 -4.92 -1.67 0.15
C ASN A 142 -4.50 -2.53 1.34
N THR A 143 -5.27 -2.49 2.44
CA THR A 143 -5.03 -3.36 3.62
C THR A 143 -5.21 -4.83 3.28
N GLY A 144 -6.24 -5.18 2.51
CA GLY A 144 -6.48 -6.54 2.02
C GLY A 144 -5.35 -7.04 1.14
N GLY A 145 -4.88 -6.21 0.19
CA GLY A 145 -3.74 -6.51 -0.67
C GLY A 145 -2.46 -6.76 0.13
N ALA A 146 -2.17 -5.92 1.12
CA ALA A 146 -1.03 -6.10 2.02
C ALA A 146 -1.11 -7.41 2.81
N LEU A 147 -2.30 -7.75 3.33
CA LEU A 147 -2.50 -8.99 4.06
C LEU A 147 -2.30 -10.22 3.15
N LEU A 148 -2.81 -10.15 1.92
CA LEU A 148 -2.66 -11.19 0.91
C LEU A 148 -1.18 -11.39 0.54
N GLY A 149 -0.44 -10.28 0.36
CA GLY A 149 1.02 -10.32 0.18
C GLY A 149 1.78 -10.92 1.36
N TYR A 150 1.40 -10.58 2.59
CA TYR A 150 1.99 -11.18 3.78
C TYR A 150 1.74 -12.68 3.85
N PHE A 151 0.53 -13.15 3.57
CA PHE A 151 0.24 -14.59 3.53
C PHE A 151 1.05 -15.32 2.45
N LEU A 152 1.20 -14.73 1.27
CA LEU A 152 2.08 -15.28 0.23
C LEU A 152 3.53 -15.41 0.75
N TYR A 153 4.03 -14.39 1.44
CA TYR A 153 5.35 -14.46 2.07
C TYR A 153 5.47 -15.61 3.10
N VAL A 154 4.48 -15.79 3.97
CA VAL A 154 4.46 -16.86 4.97
C VAL A 154 4.50 -18.23 4.30
N VAL A 155 3.64 -18.47 3.31
CA VAL A 155 3.57 -19.75 2.58
C VAL A 155 4.89 -20.04 1.86
N LEU A 156 5.45 -19.04 1.16
CA LEU A 156 6.72 -19.19 0.46
C LEU A 156 7.88 -19.44 1.41
N SER A 157 7.87 -18.83 2.60
CA SER A 157 8.92 -19.05 3.61
C SER A 157 8.83 -20.46 4.19
N ALA A 158 7.63 -20.93 4.55
CA ALA A 158 7.41 -22.28 5.03
C ALA A 158 7.80 -23.36 3.99
N ALA A 159 7.48 -23.15 2.71
CA ALA A 159 7.87 -24.07 1.64
C ALA A 159 9.39 -24.18 1.49
N ARG A 160 10.13 -23.07 1.64
CA ARG A 160 11.60 -23.05 1.56
C ARG A 160 12.24 -23.77 2.76
N GLU A 161 11.67 -23.60 3.94
CA GLU A 161 12.12 -24.30 5.14
C GLU A 161 11.90 -25.82 5.02
N ALA A 162 10.74 -26.25 4.52
CA ALA A 162 10.45 -27.66 4.28
C ALA A 162 11.44 -28.30 3.27
N GLN A 163 11.76 -27.59 2.18
CA GLN A 163 12.74 -28.06 1.20
C GLN A 163 14.15 -28.17 1.78
N ALA A 164 14.55 -27.23 2.63
CA ALA A 164 15.86 -27.26 3.29
C ALA A 164 15.99 -28.46 4.23
N VAL A 165 14.95 -28.78 5.01
CA VAL A 165 14.93 -29.94 5.90
C VAL A 165 15.08 -31.26 5.13
N VAL A 166 14.35 -31.41 4.02
CA VAL A 166 14.45 -32.61 3.16
C VAL A 166 15.87 -32.79 2.63
N GLN A 167 16.53 -31.72 2.17
CA GLN A 167 17.90 -31.79 1.64
C GLN A 167 18.96 -32.10 2.70
N THR A 168 18.73 -31.71 3.96
CA THR A 168 19.67 -31.96 5.08
C THR A 168 19.40 -33.26 5.84
N GLY A 169 18.22 -33.86 5.67
CA GLY A 169 17.80 -35.08 6.38
C GLY A 169 18.15 -36.39 5.67
N GLU A 170 18.65 -36.33 4.44
CA GLU A 170 19.10 -37.49 3.65
C GLU A 170 20.63 -37.71 3.68
N SER A 171 21.37 -37.00 4.54
CA SER A 171 22.84 -37.11 4.70
C SER A 171 23.27 -37.87 5.95
#